data_AF-A0A7X4Z8X5-F1
#
_entry.id   AF-A0A7X4Z8X5-F1
#
_cell.length_a   1.000
_cell.length_b   1.000
_cell.length_c   1.000
_cell.angle_alpha   90.00
_cell.angle_beta   90.00
_cell.angle_gamma   90.00
#
_symmetry.space_group_name_H-M   'P 1'
#
loop_
_entity.id
_entity.type
_entity.pdbx_description
1 polymer ?
#
loop_
_entity_poly.entity_id
_entity_poly.type
_entity_poly.pdbx_seq_one_letter_code
_entity_poly.pdbx_strand_id
1 'polypeptide(L)'
;MRKEKGRESQRERWFDRIRAYLDTIIHRKDMGEGAYTEETEDEKGNPYLLKLRSIMELLLPMYQLSYRDFRPLLIDTDTPPESLLDEDPAAIVLEQLSEDLNFLRISTDRPAYFSEYIHKMYEESGLVVQMLPKNQELSEDINVILDLEEKGDCPRDYMREHILYIPVFKRKWNHTGTWQNLDISIPIGYNTVIVKGIS
;
A
#
# COMPACT_ATOMS: atom_id res chain seq x y z
N MET A 1 10.99 20.27 -32.75
CA MET A 1 10.42 20.49 -31.39
C MET A 1 8.97 20.02 -31.36
N ARG A 2 8.70 18.83 -30.84
CA ARG A 2 7.34 18.31 -30.58
C ARG A 2 7.45 17.06 -29.70
N LYS A 3 7.61 17.22 -28.38
CA LYS A 3 7.60 16.09 -27.41
C LYS A 3 7.03 16.43 -26.02
N GLU A 4 6.30 17.54 -25.86
CA GLU A 4 5.78 17.92 -24.52
C GLU A 4 4.27 17.65 -24.33
N LYS A 5 3.47 17.56 -25.40
CA LYS A 5 2.00 17.51 -25.29
C LYS A 5 1.37 16.17 -24.87
N GLY A 6 2.15 15.09 -24.78
CA GLY A 6 1.65 13.74 -24.43
C GLY A 6 1.75 13.38 -22.94
N ARG A 7 2.59 14.09 -22.18
CA ARG A 7 2.89 13.80 -20.75
C ARG A 7 1.90 14.47 -19.78
N GLU A 8 1.32 15.61 -20.15
CA GLU A 8 0.32 16.31 -19.33
C GLU A 8 -1.04 15.57 -19.35
N SER A 9 -1.45 15.06 -20.51
CA SER A 9 -2.77 14.43 -20.70
C SER A 9 -3.01 13.15 -19.89
N GLN A 10 -1.98 12.36 -19.59
CA GLN A 10 -2.13 11.16 -18.75
C GLN A 10 -2.07 11.49 -17.25
N ARG A 11 -1.27 12.49 -16.85
CA ARG A 11 -1.23 12.98 -15.46
C ARG A 11 -2.54 13.66 -15.06
N GLU A 12 -3.13 14.47 -15.95
CA GLU A 12 -4.42 15.14 -15.72
C GLU A 12 -5.57 14.15 -15.52
N ARG A 13 -5.67 13.14 -16.40
CA ARG A 13 -6.69 12.07 -16.31
C ARG A 13 -6.59 11.23 -15.04
N TRP A 14 -5.42 11.17 -14.41
CA TRP A 14 -5.16 10.38 -13.21
C TRP A 14 -5.44 11.18 -11.92
N PHE A 15 -5.13 12.48 -11.88
CA PHE A 15 -5.59 13.35 -10.79
C PHE A 15 -7.13 13.42 -10.71
N ASP A 16 -7.82 13.33 -11.84
CA ASP A 16 -9.29 13.23 -11.88
C ASP A 16 -9.82 11.91 -11.28
N ARG A 17 -9.03 10.82 -11.31
CA ARG A 17 -9.39 9.51 -10.72
C ARG A 17 -9.15 9.46 -9.21
N ILE A 18 -8.03 10.02 -8.74
CA ILE A 18 -7.77 10.22 -7.30
C ILE A 18 -8.85 11.09 -6.66
N ARG A 19 -9.31 12.15 -7.34
CA ARG A 19 -10.45 12.93 -6.85
C ARG A 19 -11.72 12.10 -6.67
N ALA A 20 -11.98 11.13 -7.55
CA ALA A 20 -13.15 10.26 -7.41
C ALA A 20 -13.05 9.29 -6.21
N TYR A 21 -11.86 8.74 -5.94
CA TYR A 21 -11.61 7.96 -4.72
C TYR A 21 -11.75 8.84 -3.47
N LEU A 22 -11.22 10.07 -3.48
CA LEU A 22 -11.42 11.02 -2.38
C LEU A 22 -12.89 11.42 -2.20
N ASP A 23 -13.63 11.65 -3.28
CA ASP A 23 -15.05 12.01 -3.23
C ASP A 23 -15.91 10.90 -2.65
N THR A 24 -15.64 9.62 -3.00
CA THR A 24 -16.36 8.48 -2.42
C THR A 24 -16.09 8.29 -0.92
N ILE A 25 -14.90 8.66 -0.44
CA ILE A 25 -14.57 8.65 1.00
C ILE A 25 -15.16 9.87 1.72
N ILE A 26 -15.07 11.06 1.14
CA ILE A 26 -15.50 12.32 1.76
C ILE A 26 -17.04 12.40 1.83
N HIS A 27 -17.76 12.01 0.77
CA HIS A 27 -19.24 12.00 0.79
C HIS A 27 -19.83 10.99 1.79
N ARG A 28 -19.05 9.99 2.24
CA ARG A 28 -19.45 9.06 3.30
C ARG A 28 -19.27 9.63 4.71
N LYS A 29 -18.43 10.66 4.90
CA LYS A 29 -18.10 11.22 6.22
C LYS A 29 -19.10 12.28 6.70
N ASP A 30 -19.83 12.93 5.79
CA ASP A 30 -20.80 13.99 6.11
C ASP A 30 -22.17 13.48 6.61
N MET A 31 -22.39 12.16 6.66
CA MET A 31 -23.60 11.55 7.24
C MET A 31 -23.26 10.74 8.49
N GLY A 32 -22.95 11.39 9.62
CA GLY A 32 -22.57 10.64 10.81
C GLY A 32 -22.38 11.41 12.12
N GLU A 33 -23.12 12.50 12.37
CA GLU A 33 -23.25 13.01 13.74
C GLU A 33 -24.49 12.40 14.41
N GLY A 34 -24.30 11.37 15.23
CA GLY A 34 -25.31 10.96 16.22
C GLY A 34 -25.44 9.46 16.52
N ALA A 35 -24.78 9.04 17.60
CA ALA A 35 -25.20 8.04 18.59
C ALA A 35 -25.36 6.54 18.22
N TYR A 36 -24.80 5.72 19.13
CA TYR A 36 -24.88 4.26 19.28
C TYR A 36 -24.16 3.43 18.21
N THR A 37 -22.92 3.02 18.55
CA THR A 37 -22.13 2.05 17.79
C THR A 37 -22.74 0.65 17.94
N GLU A 38 -23.73 0.34 17.11
CA GLU A 38 -23.76 -0.98 16.48
C GLU A 38 -22.55 -1.04 15.54
N GLU A 39 -21.74 -2.09 15.69
CA GLU A 39 -20.65 -2.39 14.77
C GLU A 39 -21.26 -2.67 13.40
N THR A 40 -21.43 -1.62 12.60
CA THR A 40 -21.73 -1.78 11.18
C THR A 40 -20.50 -2.38 10.53
N GLU A 41 -20.60 -3.65 10.13
CA GLU A 41 -19.94 -4.14 8.93
C GLU A 41 -20.08 -3.06 7.84
N ASP A 42 -19.01 -2.78 7.08
CA ASP A 42 -18.94 -1.85 5.93
C ASP A 42 -18.32 -0.46 6.14
N GLU A 43 -17.09 -0.41 6.67
CA GLU A 43 -16.08 0.51 6.10
C GLU A 43 -15.18 -0.30 5.16
N LYS A 44 -15.60 -0.49 3.90
CA LYS A 44 -14.82 -1.21 2.88
C LYS A 44 -13.55 -0.40 2.54
N GLY A 45 -12.39 -0.82 3.07
CA GLY A 45 -11.06 -0.34 2.68
C GLY A 45 -10.21 0.29 3.79
N ASN A 46 -8.93 0.54 3.49
CA ASN A 46 -7.99 1.25 4.38
C ASN A 46 -7.86 2.71 3.88
N PRO A 47 -8.28 3.73 4.66
CA PRO A 47 -8.30 5.12 4.22
C PRO A 47 -6.89 5.74 4.07
N TYR A 48 -5.85 5.05 4.54
CA TYR A 48 -4.46 5.49 4.46
C TYR A 48 -3.72 4.92 3.25
N LEU A 49 -4.40 4.16 2.38
CA LEU A 49 -3.78 3.54 1.21
C LEU A 49 -3.08 4.57 0.32
N LEU A 50 -3.70 5.74 0.10
CA LEU A 50 -3.15 6.87 -0.67
C LEU A 50 -2.02 7.64 0.03
N LYS A 51 -1.74 7.32 1.30
CA LYS A 51 -0.69 7.94 2.11
C LYS A 51 0.46 6.97 2.38
N LEU A 52 0.50 5.81 1.72
CA LEU A 52 1.50 4.78 2.00
C LEU A 52 2.93 5.29 1.77
N ARG A 53 3.18 6.11 0.74
CA ARG A 53 4.53 6.69 0.57
C ARG A 53 4.95 7.49 1.80
N SER A 54 4.13 8.44 2.23
CA SER A 54 4.41 9.27 3.42
C SER A 54 4.55 8.45 4.69
N ILE A 55 3.72 7.40 4.85
CA ILE A 55 3.83 6.46 5.96
C ILE A 55 5.18 5.76 5.94
N MET A 56 5.60 5.20 4.80
CA MET A 56 6.89 4.51 4.69
C MET A 56 8.06 5.47 4.94
N GLU A 57 8.01 6.70 4.44
CA GLU A 57 9.07 7.70 4.68
C GLU A 57 9.26 8.04 6.16
N LEU A 58 8.19 8.00 6.94
CA LEU A 58 8.24 8.18 8.39
C LEU A 58 8.68 6.90 9.12
N LEU A 59 8.28 5.74 8.60
CA LEU A 59 8.43 4.46 9.27
C LEU A 59 9.81 3.83 9.00
N LEU A 60 10.31 3.84 7.77
CA LEU A 60 11.61 3.25 7.41
C LEU A 60 12.79 3.74 8.29
N PRO A 61 12.93 5.05 8.59
CA PRO A 61 14.00 5.52 9.47
C PRO A 61 13.95 4.96 10.89
N MET A 62 12.75 4.62 11.40
CA MET A 62 12.59 3.99 12.73
C MET A 62 13.24 2.60 12.78
N TYR A 63 13.36 1.94 11.62
CA TYR A 63 14.01 0.64 11.44
C TYR A 63 15.41 0.77 10.82
N GLN A 64 15.99 1.97 10.82
CA GLN A 64 17.32 2.26 10.23
C GLN A 64 17.40 1.90 8.73
N LEU A 65 16.26 1.96 8.02
CA LEU A 65 16.18 1.76 6.58
C LEU A 65 16.08 3.10 5.87
N SER A 66 16.77 3.21 4.74
CA SER A 66 16.55 4.29 3.77
C SER A 66 15.63 3.81 2.65
N TYR A 67 15.03 4.73 1.91
CA TYR A 67 14.24 4.35 0.72
C TYR A 67 15.07 3.63 -0.35
N ARG A 68 16.38 3.90 -0.40
CA ARG A 68 17.31 3.24 -1.32
C ARG A 68 17.55 1.78 -0.93
N ASP A 69 17.56 1.50 0.36
CA ASP A 69 17.76 0.16 0.93
C ASP A 69 16.43 -0.57 1.15
N PHE A 70 15.30 0.10 0.94
CA PHE A 70 13.97 -0.46 1.02
C PHE A 70 13.77 -1.54 -0.06
N ARG A 71 13.46 -2.77 0.38
CA ARG A 71 13.26 -3.95 -0.46
C ARG A 71 11.92 -4.59 -0.11
N PRO A 72 10.80 -3.95 -0.51
CA PRO A 72 9.47 -4.42 -0.18
C PRO A 72 9.13 -5.71 -0.94
N LEU A 73 8.42 -6.58 -0.23
CA LEU A 73 7.52 -7.57 -0.82
C LEU A 73 6.08 -7.09 -0.68
N LEU A 74 5.40 -6.89 -1.81
CA LEU A 74 3.97 -6.66 -1.86
C LEU A 74 3.26 -8.00 -2.04
N ILE A 75 2.39 -8.36 -1.10
CA ILE A 75 1.48 -9.50 -1.21
C ILE A 75 0.18 -8.97 -1.79
N ASP A 76 -0.16 -9.44 -2.99
CA ASP A 76 -1.30 -8.97 -3.77
C ASP A 76 -2.65 -9.40 -3.19
N THR A 77 -3.72 -8.67 -3.52
CA THR A 77 -5.11 -9.03 -3.19
C THR A 77 -5.60 -10.24 -3.97
N ASP A 78 -4.98 -10.52 -5.12
CA ASP A 78 -5.40 -11.50 -6.15
C ASP A 78 -6.86 -11.38 -6.57
N THR A 79 -7.44 -10.21 -6.32
CA THR A 79 -8.84 -9.91 -6.62
C THR A 79 -8.84 -8.87 -7.73
N PRO A 80 -9.25 -9.23 -8.96
CA PRO A 80 -9.40 -8.23 -10.01
C PRO A 80 -10.48 -7.21 -9.61
N PRO A 81 -10.35 -5.95 -10.05
CA PRO A 81 -11.38 -4.93 -9.81
C PRO A 81 -12.72 -5.38 -10.38
N GLU A 82 -13.82 -5.16 -9.64
CA GLU A 82 -15.17 -5.58 -10.04
C GLU A 82 -15.67 -4.75 -11.24
N SER A 83 -15.21 -3.50 -11.37
CA SER A 83 -15.51 -2.56 -12.44
C SER A 83 -14.24 -1.88 -12.99
N LEU A 84 -14.30 -1.39 -14.23
CA LEU A 84 -13.23 -0.56 -14.82
C LEU A 84 -13.00 0.76 -14.07
N LEU A 85 -14.00 1.19 -13.29
CA LEU A 85 -13.91 2.40 -12.46
C LEU A 85 -13.31 2.10 -11.08
N ASP A 86 -13.27 0.84 -10.67
CA ASP A 86 -12.70 0.47 -9.37
C ASP A 86 -11.17 0.50 -9.46
N GLU A 87 -10.55 1.09 -8.45
CA GLU A 87 -9.11 1.13 -8.35
C GLU A 87 -8.59 -0.11 -7.64
N ASP A 88 -7.58 -0.75 -8.23
CA ASP A 88 -6.92 -1.90 -7.65
C ASP A 88 -5.97 -1.45 -6.52
N PRO A 89 -6.13 -1.93 -5.28
CA PRO A 89 -5.27 -1.54 -4.18
C PRO A 89 -3.78 -1.78 -4.44
N ALA A 90 -3.42 -2.86 -5.13
CA ALA A 90 -2.03 -3.14 -5.47
C ALA A 90 -1.51 -2.08 -6.43
N ALA A 91 -2.27 -1.69 -7.45
CA ALA A 91 -1.87 -0.64 -8.39
C ALA A 91 -1.66 0.72 -7.67
N ILE A 92 -2.57 1.10 -6.78
CA ILE A 92 -2.47 2.33 -5.98
C ILE A 92 -1.17 2.35 -5.14
N VAL A 93 -0.86 1.24 -4.49
CA VAL A 93 0.34 1.14 -3.63
C VAL A 93 1.61 1.14 -4.46
N LEU A 94 1.63 0.38 -5.56
CA LEU A 94 2.79 0.32 -6.46
C LEU A 94 3.13 1.69 -7.03
N GLU A 95 2.14 2.46 -7.46
CA GLU A 95 2.37 3.80 -7.99
C GLU A 95 3.03 4.74 -6.98
N GLN A 96 2.59 4.69 -5.72
CA GLN A 96 3.17 5.49 -4.65
C GLN A 96 4.60 5.07 -4.28
N LEU A 97 4.89 3.77 -4.36
CA LEU A 97 6.15 3.22 -3.86
C LEU A 97 7.25 3.07 -4.92
N SER A 98 6.91 3.19 -6.20
CA SER A 98 7.87 2.89 -7.28
C SER A 98 9.00 3.91 -7.39
N GLU A 99 8.72 5.19 -7.12
CA GLU A 99 9.68 6.27 -7.28
C GLU A 99 10.86 6.08 -6.31
N ASP A 100 12.09 6.25 -6.79
CA ASP A 100 13.34 6.06 -6.02
C ASP A 100 13.60 4.64 -5.45
N LEU A 101 12.76 3.66 -5.79
CA LEU A 101 12.93 2.28 -5.36
C LEU A 101 13.89 1.53 -6.29
N ASN A 102 14.79 0.73 -5.71
CA ASN A 102 15.71 -0.11 -6.49
C ASN A 102 15.15 -1.51 -6.77
N PHE A 103 14.44 -2.08 -5.80
CA PHE A 103 13.97 -3.46 -5.85
C PHE A 103 12.55 -3.56 -5.31
N LEU A 104 11.72 -4.35 -5.98
CA LEU A 104 10.37 -4.67 -5.56
C LEU A 104 10.08 -6.13 -5.85
N ARG A 105 9.42 -6.81 -4.90
CA ARG A 105 8.84 -8.13 -5.15
C ARG A 105 7.33 -8.06 -5.06
N ILE A 106 6.66 -8.78 -5.95
CA ILE A 106 5.21 -8.93 -5.96
C ILE A 106 4.90 -10.41 -5.82
N SER A 107 4.21 -10.79 -4.75
CA SER A 107 3.67 -12.14 -4.58
C SER A 107 2.21 -12.14 -5.01
N THR A 108 1.89 -12.90 -6.06
CA THR A 108 0.58 -12.88 -6.73
C THR A 108 0.34 -14.17 -7.52
N ASP A 109 -0.92 -14.56 -7.63
CA ASP A 109 -1.42 -15.63 -8.50
C ASP A 109 -1.91 -15.10 -9.87
N ARG A 110 -1.88 -13.77 -10.09
CA ARG A 110 -2.24 -13.10 -11.36
C ARG A 110 -1.04 -12.39 -12.03
N PRO A 111 0.07 -13.10 -12.36
CA PRO A 111 1.29 -12.46 -12.86
C PRO A 111 1.11 -11.68 -14.18
N ALA A 112 0.18 -12.09 -15.04
CA ALA A 112 -0.11 -11.37 -16.29
C ALA A 112 -0.56 -9.93 -16.06
N TYR A 113 -1.24 -9.66 -14.95
CA TYR A 113 -1.74 -8.33 -14.57
C TYR A 113 -0.60 -7.31 -14.38
N PHE A 114 0.55 -7.75 -13.86
CA PHE A 114 1.68 -6.86 -13.55
C PHE A 114 2.70 -6.73 -14.69
N SER A 115 2.51 -7.45 -15.80
CA SER A 115 3.50 -7.51 -16.89
C SER A 115 3.86 -6.14 -17.49
N GLU A 116 2.85 -5.33 -17.81
CA GLU A 116 3.07 -3.97 -18.36
C GLU A 116 3.76 -3.05 -17.34
N TYR A 117 3.35 -3.13 -16.08
CA TYR A 117 3.97 -2.37 -14.99
C TYR A 117 5.46 -2.70 -14.85
N ILE A 118 5.83 -3.99 -14.87
CA ILE A 118 7.22 -4.44 -14.75
C ILE A 118 8.09 -3.88 -15.88
N HIS A 119 7.62 -3.99 -17.13
CA HIS A 119 8.34 -3.45 -18.28
C HIS A 119 8.53 -1.94 -18.15
N LYS A 120 7.45 -1.22 -17.82
CA LYS A 120 7.50 0.23 -17.66
C LYS A 120 8.48 0.65 -16.57
N MET A 121 8.46 0.02 -15.40
CA MET A 121 9.33 0.36 -14.28
C MET A 121 10.81 0.12 -14.61
N TYR A 122 11.12 -0.99 -15.29
CA TYR A 122 12.49 -1.25 -15.72
C TYR A 122 12.99 -0.21 -16.73
N GLU A 123 12.17 0.15 -17.72
CA GLU A 123 12.56 1.11 -18.77
C GLU A 123 12.63 2.56 -18.29
N GLU A 124 11.70 2.98 -17.43
CA GLU A 124 11.56 4.39 -17.03
C GLU A 124 12.39 4.76 -15.80
N SER A 125 12.50 3.88 -14.80
CA SER A 125 13.20 4.17 -13.53
C SER A 125 14.38 3.25 -13.24
N GLY A 126 14.49 2.11 -13.94
CA GLY A 126 15.47 1.07 -13.62
C GLY A 126 15.10 0.24 -12.39
N LEU A 127 13.88 0.38 -11.87
CA LEU A 127 13.36 -0.43 -10.78
C LEU A 127 13.29 -1.90 -11.20
N VAL A 128 13.96 -2.77 -10.44
CA VAL A 128 13.94 -4.21 -10.67
C VAL A 128 12.75 -4.82 -9.92
N VAL A 129 11.74 -5.24 -10.69
CA VAL A 129 10.55 -5.93 -10.16
C VAL A 129 10.67 -7.43 -10.40
N GLN A 130 10.47 -8.23 -9.35
CA GLN A 130 10.41 -9.69 -9.43
C GLN A 130 9.03 -10.20 -9.00
N MET A 131 8.45 -11.10 -9.78
CA MET A 131 7.21 -11.78 -9.40
C MET A 131 7.52 -13.10 -8.71
N LEU A 132 6.76 -13.41 -7.67
CA LEU A 132 6.79 -14.67 -6.95
C LEU A 132 5.37 -15.26 -6.90
N PRO A 133 5.19 -16.58 -7.06
CA PRO A 133 3.94 -17.23 -6.65
C PRO A 133 3.69 -17.03 -5.15
N LYS A 134 2.43 -17.15 -4.74
CA LYS A 134 2.07 -17.17 -3.31
C LYS A 134 2.69 -18.39 -2.61
N ASN A 135 2.91 -18.23 -1.31
CA ASN A 135 3.45 -19.28 -0.41
C ASN A 135 4.86 -19.77 -0.76
N GLN A 136 5.62 -19.01 -1.57
CA GLN A 136 7.03 -19.28 -1.75
C GLN A 136 7.83 -18.79 -0.54
N GLU A 137 8.94 -19.47 -0.25
CA GLU A 137 9.84 -19.08 0.82
C GLU A 137 10.40 -17.67 0.62
N LEU A 138 10.37 -16.86 1.67
CA LEU A 138 10.87 -15.48 1.64
C LEU A 138 12.37 -15.45 1.45
N SER A 139 12.81 -14.65 0.48
CA SER A 139 14.22 -14.28 0.32
C SER A 139 14.70 -13.47 1.53
N GLU A 140 15.94 -13.73 1.97
CA GLU A 140 16.55 -13.09 3.15
C GLU A 140 16.78 -11.58 2.99
N ASP A 141 16.74 -11.07 1.76
CA ASP A 141 16.96 -9.65 1.47
C ASP A 141 15.68 -8.79 1.52
N ILE A 142 14.53 -9.38 1.80
CA ILE A 142 13.28 -8.65 2.03
C ILE A 142 13.33 -8.04 3.43
N ASN A 143 13.08 -6.74 3.54
CA ASN A 143 13.07 -6.04 4.84
C ASN A 143 11.69 -5.50 5.24
N VAL A 144 10.76 -5.42 4.30
CA VAL A 144 9.38 -5.00 4.57
C VAL A 144 8.42 -5.86 3.75
N ILE A 145 7.32 -6.27 4.38
CA ILE A 145 6.21 -6.97 3.73
C ILE A 145 4.97 -6.10 3.85
N LEU A 146 4.40 -5.74 2.70
CA LEU A 146 3.13 -5.04 2.59
C LEU A 146 2.06 -6.06 2.20
N ASP A 147 1.22 -6.42 3.16
CA ASP A 147 0.19 -7.42 2.97
C ASP A 147 -1.16 -6.78 2.63
N LEU A 148 -1.53 -6.86 1.35
CA LEU A 148 -2.79 -6.34 0.82
C LEU A 148 -3.92 -7.37 0.82
N GLU A 149 -3.72 -8.59 1.32
CA GLU A 149 -4.84 -9.53 1.43
C GLU A 149 -5.85 -9.02 2.47
N GLU A 150 -7.13 -9.06 2.13
CA GLU A 150 -8.21 -8.66 3.06
C GLU A 150 -8.54 -9.73 4.09
N LYS A 151 -8.28 -11.00 3.75
CA LYS A 151 -8.65 -12.17 4.54
C LYS A 151 -7.43 -13.03 4.84
N GLY A 152 -7.58 -13.92 5.82
CA GLY A 152 -6.54 -14.83 6.26
C GLY A 152 -5.71 -14.26 7.42
N ASP A 153 -4.94 -15.14 8.05
CA ASP A 153 -4.10 -14.78 9.18
C ASP A 153 -2.85 -14.02 8.72
N CYS A 154 -2.23 -13.29 9.66
CA CYS A 154 -0.87 -12.79 9.46
C CYS A 154 0.11 -13.96 9.61
N PRO A 155 0.84 -14.39 8.56
CA PRO A 155 1.68 -15.57 8.63
C PRO A 155 2.85 -15.38 9.61
N ARG A 156 3.07 -16.35 10.50
CA ARG A 156 4.18 -16.29 11.47
C ARG A 156 5.54 -16.33 10.79
N ASP A 157 5.63 -16.98 9.63
CA ASP A 157 6.89 -17.11 8.87
C ASP A 157 7.41 -15.76 8.37
N TYR A 158 6.54 -14.76 8.30
CA TYR A 158 6.83 -13.39 7.91
C TYR A 158 7.24 -12.52 9.11
N MET A 159 7.01 -12.99 10.34
CA MET A 159 7.30 -12.31 11.60
C MET A 159 8.74 -12.60 12.05
N ARG A 160 9.72 -12.21 11.24
CA ARG A 160 11.15 -12.35 11.53
C ARG A 160 11.69 -11.05 12.15
N GLU A 161 12.71 -11.13 13.02
CA GLU A 161 13.22 -9.95 13.76
C GLU A 161 13.66 -8.77 12.87
N HIS A 162 14.09 -9.03 11.63
CA HIS A 162 14.58 -8.03 10.69
C HIS A 162 13.58 -7.68 9.57
N ILE A 163 12.35 -8.21 9.63
CA ILE A 163 11.32 -7.95 8.62
C ILE A 163 10.17 -7.20 9.25
N LEU A 164 9.88 -6.03 8.70
CA LEU A 164 8.72 -5.24 9.04
C LEU A 164 7.50 -5.75 8.27
N TYR A 165 6.58 -6.42 8.98
CA TYR A 165 5.33 -6.88 8.38
C TYR A 165 4.19 -5.89 8.64
N ILE A 166 3.55 -5.41 7.56
CA ILE A 166 2.48 -4.41 7.57
C ILE A 166 1.20 -5.05 7.00
N PRO A 167 0.22 -5.41 7.84
CA PRO A 167 -1.09 -5.87 7.39
C PRO A 167 -1.96 -4.65 7.01
N VAL A 168 -2.11 -4.39 5.71
CA VAL A 168 -2.80 -3.18 5.24
C VAL A 168 -4.31 -3.29 5.44
N PHE A 169 -4.93 -4.44 5.16
CA PHE A 169 -6.38 -4.61 5.35
C PHE A 169 -6.75 -5.53 6.51
N LYS A 170 -5.87 -6.47 6.90
CA LYS A 170 -6.15 -7.43 7.98
C LYS A 170 -6.26 -6.80 9.37
N ARG A 171 -5.83 -5.54 9.54
CA ARG A 171 -5.90 -4.81 10.82
C ARG A 171 -6.30 -3.36 10.60
N LYS A 172 -7.15 -2.83 11.48
CA LYS A 172 -7.52 -1.41 11.50
C LYS A 172 -6.31 -0.56 11.89
N TRP A 173 -6.11 0.53 11.17
CA TRP A 173 -5.11 1.55 11.50
C TRP A 173 -5.86 2.72 12.12
N ASN A 174 -5.54 3.03 13.37
CA ASN A 174 -6.31 3.98 14.15
C ASN A 174 -5.51 5.25 14.40
N HIS A 175 -6.16 6.41 14.44
CA HIS A 175 -5.54 7.57 15.05
C HIS A 175 -5.56 7.44 16.57
N THR A 176 -4.44 7.71 17.24
CA THR A 176 -4.40 7.79 18.71
C THR A 176 -4.04 9.19 19.20
N GLY A 177 -4.84 9.71 20.13
CA GLY A 177 -4.65 11.04 20.71
C GLY A 177 -5.03 12.20 19.78
N THR A 178 -4.23 13.27 19.78
CA THR A 178 -4.29 14.35 18.77
C THR A 178 -4.19 13.72 17.39
N TRP A 179 -5.13 14.02 16.48
CA TRP A 179 -5.35 13.57 15.09
C TRP A 179 -4.15 13.57 14.11
N GLN A 180 -2.93 13.50 14.61
CA GLN A 180 -1.66 13.57 13.91
C GLN A 180 -0.92 12.22 13.95
N ASN A 181 -1.22 11.34 14.91
CA ASN A 181 -0.52 10.06 15.05
C ASN A 181 -1.38 8.93 14.47
N LEU A 182 -0.74 8.01 13.75
CA LEU A 182 -1.34 6.81 13.18
C LEU A 182 -0.72 5.59 13.84
N ASP A 183 -1.57 4.76 14.44
CA ASP A 183 -1.20 3.52 15.09
C ASP A 183 -1.43 2.35 14.14
N ILE A 184 -0.32 1.77 13.70
CA ILE A 184 -0.29 0.57 12.86
C ILE A 184 -0.03 -0.62 13.78
N SER A 185 -1.02 -1.49 13.93
CA SER A 185 -0.89 -2.70 14.74
C SER A 185 -0.01 -3.73 14.02
N ILE A 186 1.16 -4.04 14.57
CA ILE A 186 2.09 -5.04 14.00
C ILE A 186 2.00 -6.33 14.82
N PRO A 187 1.98 -7.52 14.19
CA PRO A 187 1.72 -8.77 14.88
C PRO A 187 2.87 -9.30 15.76
N ILE A 188 4.08 -8.72 15.73
CA ILE A 188 5.18 -9.16 16.60
C ILE A 188 4.97 -8.61 18.02
N GLY A 189 4.46 -9.45 18.92
CA GLY A 189 4.55 -9.25 20.37
C GLY A 189 3.70 -8.12 20.96
N TYR A 190 2.52 -7.82 20.40
CA TYR A 190 1.65 -6.69 20.81
C TYR A 190 2.23 -5.29 20.53
N ASN A 191 3.18 -5.16 19.60
CA ASN A 191 3.76 -3.87 19.28
C ASN A 191 2.88 -3.08 18.29
N THR A 192 2.44 -1.89 18.70
CA THR A 192 1.85 -0.88 17.82
C THR A 192 2.95 0.07 17.37
N VAL A 193 3.10 0.26 16.05
CA VAL A 193 3.98 1.29 15.50
C VAL A 193 3.21 2.59 15.39
N ILE A 194 3.72 3.64 16.02
CA ILE A 194 3.13 4.98 15.99
C ILE A 194 3.86 5.81 14.94
N VAL A 195 3.15 6.18 13.87
CA VAL A 195 3.62 7.06 12.82
C VAL A 195 3.08 8.47 13.07
N LYS A 196 3.95 9.44 13.32
CA LYS A 196 3.55 10.81 13.68
C LYS A 196 3.46 11.72 12.46
N GLY A 197 2.49 12.64 12.45
CA GLY A 197 2.38 13.71 11.45
C GLY A 197 1.57 13.35 10.21
N ILE A 198 0.69 12.35 10.26
CA ILE A 198 -0.18 12.01 9.13
C ILE A 198 -1.46 12.84 9.24
N SER A 199 -1.52 13.94 8.49
CA SER A 199 -2.71 14.79 8.29
C SER A 199 -3.48 14.35 7.05
#